data_AF-A0A937XFL2-F1
#
_entry.id   AF-A0A937XFL2-F1
#
_cell.length_a   1.000
_cell.length_b   1.000
_cell.length_c   1.000
_cell.angle_alpha   90.00
_cell.angle_beta   90.00
_cell.angle_gamma   90.00
#
_symmetry.space_group_name_H-M   'P 1'
#
loop_
_entity.id
_entity.type
_entity.pdbx_description
1 polymer ?
#
loop_
_entity_poly.entity_id
_entity_poly.type
_entity_poly.pdbx_seq_one_letter_code
_entity_poly.pdbx_strand_id
1 'polypeptide(L)'
;GRDTFQRLAEEELDHFHFLRAQYGSLLKTGTVDETVRLGAKQFTGEHPIFSDELKKRAGGAHFEMTALSIGAQLELSAVHFYSAEAEAAPDAKLGAFYRQLVDWELGHLRALEKEVDALKEAYWHEAKFEPF
;
A
#
# COMPACT_ATOMS: atom_id res chain seq x y z
N GLY A 1 12.56 -7.27 2.91
CA GLY A 1 11.64 -8.05 2.06
C GLY A 1 10.56 -8.64 2.93
N ARG A 2 10.84 -9.77 3.60
CA ARG A 2 9.90 -10.41 4.53
C ARG A 2 9.35 -9.46 5.60
N ASP A 3 10.21 -8.75 6.32
CA ASP A 3 9.78 -7.86 7.42
C ASP A 3 8.94 -6.67 6.93
N THR A 4 9.12 -6.27 5.68
CA THR A 4 8.35 -5.18 5.07
C THR A 4 7.00 -5.66 4.56
N PHE A 5 6.94 -6.79 3.86
CA PHE A 5 5.67 -7.42 3.49
C PHE A 5 4.87 -7.80 4.73
N GLN A 6 5.55 -8.20 5.81
CA GLN A 6 4.94 -8.41 7.12
C GLN A 6 4.35 -7.10 7.66
N ARG A 7 5.08 -5.99 7.60
CA ARG A 7 4.57 -4.67 8.02
C ARG A 7 3.40 -4.19 7.17
N LEU A 8 3.45 -4.35 5.85
CA LEU A 8 2.32 -4.06 4.96
C LEU A 8 1.11 -4.93 5.30
N ALA A 9 1.31 -6.23 5.50
CA ALA A 9 0.22 -7.14 5.88
C ALA A 9 -0.38 -6.81 7.25
N GLU A 10 0.42 -6.33 8.19
CA GLU A 10 -0.05 -5.83 9.49
C GLU A 10 -0.88 -4.55 9.34
N GLU A 11 -0.45 -3.61 8.49
CA GLU A 11 -1.22 -2.38 8.17
C GLU A 11 -2.55 -2.72 7.46
N GLU A 12 -2.55 -3.66 6.51
CA GLU A 12 -3.77 -4.13 5.85
C GLU A 12 -4.74 -4.83 6.82
N LEU A 13 -4.22 -5.53 7.83
CA LEU A 13 -5.04 -6.13 8.86
C LEU A 13 -5.69 -5.07 9.76
N ASP A 14 -4.96 -3.99 10.07
CA ASP A 14 -5.48 -2.83 10.79
C ASP A 14 -6.58 -2.13 9.97
N HIS A 15 -6.38 -1.96 8.66
CA HIS A 15 -7.40 -1.47 7.72
C HIS A 15 -8.67 -2.32 7.77
N PHE A 16 -8.53 -3.64 7.66
CA PHE A 16 -9.65 -4.57 7.74
C PHE A 16 -10.40 -4.48 9.06
N HIS A 17 -9.69 -4.46 10.19
CA HIS A 17 -10.30 -4.37 11.51
C HIS A 17 -11.09 -3.09 11.71
N PHE A 18 -10.56 -1.97 11.22
CA PHE A 18 -11.26 -0.69 11.25
C PHE A 18 -12.52 -0.70 10.39
N LEU A 19 -12.43 -1.13 9.13
CA LEU A 19 -13.58 -1.21 8.23
C LEU A 19 -14.67 -2.11 8.82
N ARG A 20 -14.28 -3.26 9.39
CA ARG A 20 -15.20 -4.17 10.08
C ARG A 20 -15.90 -3.51 11.27
N ALA A 21 -15.18 -2.71 12.06
CA ALA A 21 -15.76 -1.98 13.18
C ALA A 21 -16.77 -0.92 12.69
N GLN A 22 -16.42 -0.15 11.66
CA GLN A 22 -17.32 0.86 11.08
C GLN A 22 -18.57 0.23 10.47
N TYR A 23 -18.43 -0.86 9.73
CA TYR A 23 -19.56 -1.62 9.20
C TYR A 23 -20.47 -2.15 10.32
N GLY A 24 -19.87 -2.69 11.39
CA GLY A 24 -20.60 -3.14 12.58
C GLY A 24 -21.38 -2.01 13.27
N SER A 25 -20.82 -0.80 13.32
CA SER A 25 -21.52 0.38 13.84
C SER A 25 -22.70 0.76 12.94
N LEU A 26 -22.48 0.87 11.63
CA LEU A 26 -23.53 1.20 10.66
C LEU A 26 -24.72 0.25 10.75
N LEU A 27 -24.48 -1.07 10.88
CA LEU A 27 -25.56 -2.05 11.04
C LEU A 27 -26.35 -1.90 12.35
N LYS A 28 -25.72 -1.44 13.43
CA LYS A 28 -26.34 -1.35 14.76
C LYS A 28 -27.01 -0.01 15.03
N THR A 29 -26.39 1.08 14.58
CA THR A 29 -26.76 2.46 14.96
C THR A 29 -27.18 3.30 13.76
N GLY A 30 -26.95 2.83 12.53
CA GLY A 30 -27.14 3.63 11.32
C GLY A 30 -26.06 4.68 11.10
N THR A 31 -25.00 4.70 11.91
CA THR A 31 -23.92 5.69 11.85
C THR A 31 -22.55 5.04 12.03
N VAL A 32 -21.50 5.65 11.46
CA VAL A 32 -20.10 5.24 11.69
C VAL A 32 -19.65 5.57 13.11
N ASP A 33 -18.73 4.76 13.68
CA ASP A 33 -18.18 4.99 15.01
C ASP A 33 -17.05 6.01 14.94
N GLU A 34 -17.24 7.17 15.57
CA GLU A 34 -16.25 8.25 15.62
C GLU A 34 -15.16 8.03 16.68
N THR A 35 -15.30 7.02 17.54
CA THR A 35 -14.33 6.69 18.59
C THR A 35 -13.25 5.73 18.10
N VAL A 36 -13.57 4.94 17.07
CA VAL A 36 -12.60 4.06 16.41
C VAL A 36 -11.63 4.92 15.58
N ARG A 37 -10.34 4.70 15.78
CA ARG A 37 -9.25 5.37 15.07
C ARG A 37 -8.38 4.32 14.42
N LEU A 38 -7.99 4.55 13.17
CA LEU A 38 -6.88 3.81 12.59
C LEU A 38 -5.58 4.27 13.24
N GLY A 39 -4.63 3.34 13.44
CA GLY A 39 -3.31 3.67 13.98
C GLY A 39 -2.59 4.71 13.12
N ALA A 40 -1.83 5.61 13.75
CA ALA A 40 -1.13 6.70 13.06
C ALA A 40 0.16 6.28 12.30
N LYS A 41 0.50 4.98 12.31
CA LYS A 41 1.71 4.48 11.67
C LYS A 41 1.37 4.07 10.25
N GLN A 42 1.58 5.01 9.33
CA GLN A 42 1.47 4.77 7.91
C GLN A 42 2.84 4.36 7.37
N PHE A 43 2.91 3.31 6.56
CA PHE A 43 4.13 2.98 5.83
C PHE A 43 4.49 4.09 4.85
N THR A 44 5.56 4.84 5.14
CA THR A 44 6.01 5.96 4.30
C THR A 44 7.05 5.58 3.24
N GLY A 45 7.58 4.35 3.27
CA GLY A 45 8.66 3.94 2.37
C GLY A 45 9.99 4.68 2.57
N GLU A 46 10.20 5.30 3.74
CA GLU A 46 11.46 6.01 4.07
C GLU A 46 12.68 5.08 4.16
N HIS A 47 12.46 3.80 4.46
CA HIS A 47 13.50 2.78 4.46
C HIS A 47 13.31 1.79 3.31
N PRO A 48 14.39 1.40 2.60
CA PRO A 48 14.31 0.44 1.51
C PRO A 48 13.65 -0.87 1.96
N ILE A 49 12.72 -1.38 1.17
CA ILE A 49 11.99 -2.64 1.43
C ILE A 49 12.96 -3.82 1.45
N PHE A 50 14.03 -3.78 0.65
CA PHE A 50 15.06 -4.82 0.63
C PHE A 50 16.39 -4.35 1.22
N SER A 51 16.97 -5.20 2.07
CA SER A 51 18.33 -4.99 2.58
C SER A 51 19.36 -5.16 1.46
N ASP A 52 20.50 -4.49 1.56
CA ASP A 52 21.57 -4.57 0.56
C ASP A 52 22.13 -6.00 0.40
N GLU A 53 22.03 -6.81 1.44
CA GLU A 53 22.40 -8.23 1.43
C GLU A 53 21.42 -9.10 0.62
N LEU A 54 20.15 -8.70 0.57
CA LEU A 54 19.15 -9.32 -0.30
C LEU A 54 19.36 -8.87 -1.77
N LYS A 55 19.67 -7.58 -1.99
CA LYS A 55 20.03 -7.05 -3.32
C LYS A 55 21.23 -7.80 -3.93
N LYS A 56 22.27 -8.10 -3.13
CA LYS A 56 23.43 -8.90 -3.57
C LYS A 56 23.12 -10.37 -3.88
N ARG A 57 22.03 -10.92 -3.35
CA ARG A 57 21.57 -12.29 -3.60
C ARG A 57 20.64 -12.39 -4.83
N ALA A 58 20.33 -11.27 -5.48
CA ALA A 58 19.31 -11.10 -6.52
C ALA A 58 19.59 -11.78 -7.89
N GLY A 59 20.42 -12.84 -7.93
CA GLY A 59 20.42 -13.80 -9.03
C GLY A 59 19.09 -14.55 -9.25
N GLY A 60 18.00 -14.13 -8.59
CA GLY A 60 16.63 -14.66 -8.66
C GLY A 60 15.52 -13.59 -8.60
N ALA A 61 15.78 -12.33 -8.96
CA ALA A 61 14.87 -11.21 -8.73
C ALA A 61 13.58 -11.14 -9.61
N HIS A 62 13.24 -12.21 -10.32
CA HIS A 62 11.92 -12.36 -10.95
C HIS A 62 10.79 -12.49 -9.92
N PHE A 63 11.00 -13.21 -8.82
CA PHE A 63 9.97 -13.42 -7.80
C PHE A 63 9.64 -12.12 -7.06
N GLU A 64 10.68 -11.36 -6.67
CA GLU A 64 10.53 -10.10 -5.93
C GLU A 64 9.86 -9.03 -6.80
N MET A 65 10.28 -8.91 -8.07
CA MET A 65 9.64 -8.01 -9.03
C MET A 65 8.17 -8.35 -9.26
N THR A 66 7.83 -9.65 -9.33
CA THR A 66 6.46 -10.12 -9.51
C THR A 66 5.59 -9.76 -8.30
N ALA A 67 6.06 -10.05 -7.09
CA ALA A 67 5.34 -9.75 -5.86
C ALA A 67 5.09 -8.24 -5.70
N LEU A 68 6.09 -7.40 -5.95
CA LEU A 68 5.95 -5.95 -5.91
C LEU A 68 5.00 -5.42 -6.99
N SER A 69 5.08 -5.95 -8.22
CA SER A 69 4.18 -5.52 -9.30
C SER A 69 2.73 -5.90 -9.02
N ILE A 70 2.48 -7.07 -8.45
CA ILE A 70 1.14 -7.49 -7.99
C ILE A 70 0.65 -6.55 -6.90
N GLY A 71 1.48 -6.26 -5.88
CA GLY A 71 1.15 -5.30 -4.84
C GLY A 71 0.75 -3.96 -5.42
N ALA A 72 1.58 -3.36 -6.27
CA ALA A 72 1.31 -2.06 -6.88
C ALA A 72 0.00 -2.05 -7.70
N GLN A 73 -0.31 -3.15 -8.40
CA GLN A 73 -1.58 -3.28 -9.13
C GLN A 73 -2.80 -3.36 -8.20
N LEU A 74 -2.67 -4.00 -7.03
CA LEU A 74 -3.72 -4.04 -6.02
C LEU A 74 -3.95 -2.64 -5.44
N GLU A 75 -2.89 -1.93 -5.05
CA GLU A 75 -3.01 -0.58 -4.51
C GLU A 75 -3.64 0.38 -5.52
N LEU A 76 -3.20 0.34 -6.78
CA LEU A 76 -3.79 1.16 -7.84
C LEU A 76 -5.28 0.86 -8.06
N SER A 77 -5.66 -0.42 -7.99
CA SER A 77 -7.06 -0.84 -8.08
C SER A 77 -7.89 -0.30 -6.91
N ALA A 78 -7.33 -0.32 -5.69
CA ALA A 78 -7.96 0.22 -4.50
C ALA A 78 -8.12 1.75 -4.58
N VAL A 79 -7.08 2.47 -5.03
CA VAL A 79 -7.14 3.92 -5.29
C VAL A 79 -8.29 4.26 -6.24
N HIS A 80 -8.41 3.54 -7.36
CA HIS A 80 -9.49 3.79 -8.32
C HIS A 80 -10.88 3.52 -7.71
N PHE A 81 -11.02 2.42 -6.99
CA PHE A 81 -12.28 2.06 -6.34
C PHE A 81 -12.70 3.11 -5.31
N TYR A 82 -11.83 3.46 -4.36
CA TYR A 82 -12.16 4.43 -3.33
C TYR A 82 -12.35 5.85 -3.88
N SER A 83 -11.66 6.21 -4.96
CA SER A 83 -11.89 7.50 -5.64
C SER A 83 -13.30 7.57 -6.22
N ALA A 84 -13.75 6.50 -6.90
CA ALA A 84 -15.11 6.44 -7.45
C ALA A 84 -16.17 6.47 -6.34
N GLU A 85 -15.96 5.75 -5.24
CA GLU A 85 -16.86 5.77 -4.09
C GLU A 85 -16.88 7.13 -3.39
N ALA A 86 -15.76 7.85 -3.31
CA ALA A 86 -15.68 9.20 -2.77
C ALA A 86 -16.49 10.21 -3.60
N GLU A 87 -16.52 10.05 -4.93
CA GLU A 87 -17.31 10.87 -5.86
C GLU A 87 -18.80 10.53 -5.80
N ALA A 88 -19.14 9.25 -5.64
CA ALA A 88 -20.52 8.78 -5.55
C ALA A 88 -21.16 8.96 -4.16
N ALA A 89 -20.38 9.38 -3.16
CA ALA A 89 -20.84 9.47 -1.79
C ALA A 89 -22.02 10.45 -1.62
N PRO A 90 -23.13 10.03 -0.98
CA PRO A 90 -24.33 10.86 -0.79
C PRO A 90 -24.14 12.01 0.20
N ASP A 91 -23.09 11.97 1.03
CA ASP A 91 -22.79 13.00 2.01
C ASP A 91 -21.27 13.26 2.13
N ALA A 92 -20.95 14.47 2.60
CA ALA A 92 -19.58 14.95 2.69
C ALA A 92 -18.70 14.14 3.66
N LYS A 93 -19.30 13.53 4.70
CA LYS A 93 -18.56 12.75 5.71
C LYS A 93 -18.14 11.41 5.13
N LEU A 94 -19.05 10.73 4.44
CA LEU A 94 -18.73 9.48 3.74
C LEU A 94 -17.74 9.71 2.59
N GLY A 95 -17.89 10.80 1.83
CA GLY A 95 -16.90 11.18 0.81
C GLY A 95 -15.52 11.48 1.40
N ALA A 96 -15.46 12.12 2.57
CA ALA A 96 -14.19 12.39 3.25
C ALA A 96 -13.54 11.10 3.77
N PHE A 97 -14.35 10.15 4.24
CA PHE A 97 -13.87 8.84 4.65
C PHE A 97 -13.19 8.10 3.49
N TYR A 98 -13.83 7.99 2.33
CA TYR A 98 -13.22 7.35 1.17
C TYR A 98 -11.95 8.06 0.67
N ARG A 99 -11.90 9.40 0.72
CA ARG A 99 -10.68 10.16 0.39
C ARG A 99 -9.51 9.82 1.32
N GLN A 100 -9.76 9.57 2.60
CA GLN A 100 -8.70 9.12 3.52
C GLN A 100 -8.14 7.77 3.09
N LEU A 101 -8.99 6.83 2.65
CA LEU A 101 -8.53 5.54 2.11
C LEU A 101 -7.70 5.73 0.84
N VAL A 102 -8.13 6.61 -0.09
CA VAL A 102 -7.34 6.95 -1.29
C VAL A 102 -5.94 7.43 -0.92
N ASP A 103 -5.83 8.33 0.06
CA ASP A 103 -4.54 8.86 0.51
C ASP A 103 -3.63 7.77 1.09
N TRP A 104 -4.21 6.74 1.72
CA TRP A 104 -3.46 5.59 2.24
C TRP A 104 -2.91 4.72 1.12
N GLU A 105 -3.75 4.30 0.19
CA GLU A 105 -3.33 3.41 -0.89
C GLU A 105 -2.36 4.12 -1.85
N LEU A 106 -2.48 5.44 -2.03
CA LEU A 106 -1.48 6.24 -2.74
C LEU A 106 -0.12 6.24 -2.03
N GLY A 107 -0.11 6.22 -0.69
CA GLY A 107 1.11 6.07 0.10
C GLY A 107 1.78 4.71 -0.14
N HIS A 108 0.99 3.64 -0.08
CA HIS A 108 1.46 2.26 -0.35
C HIS A 108 1.98 2.12 -1.78
N LEU A 109 1.22 2.59 -2.77
CA LEU A 109 1.59 2.54 -4.18
C LEU A 109 2.95 3.20 -4.43
N ARG A 110 3.15 4.44 -3.95
CA ARG A 110 4.43 5.15 -4.09
C ARG A 110 5.59 4.40 -3.47
N ALA A 111 5.35 3.77 -2.33
CA ALA A 111 6.40 3.02 -1.64
C ALA A 111 6.77 1.74 -2.41
N LEU A 112 5.80 1.06 -3.03
CA LEU A 112 6.03 -0.09 -3.89
C LEU A 112 6.73 0.30 -5.20
N GLU A 113 6.31 1.38 -5.85
CA GLU A 113 6.93 1.91 -7.07
C GLU A 113 8.41 2.25 -6.85
N LYS A 114 8.74 2.89 -5.73
CA LYS A 114 10.13 3.23 -5.36
C LYS A 114 11.04 1.99 -5.29
N GLU A 115 10.51 0.85 -4.85
CA GLU A 115 11.28 -0.40 -4.76
C GLU A 115 11.39 -1.12 -6.08
N VAL A 116 10.33 -1.09 -6.89
CA VAL A 116 10.38 -1.57 -8.27
C VAL A 116 11.48 -0.84 -9.03
N ASP A 117 11.57 0.49 -8.88
CA ASP A 117 12.61 1.27 -9.53
C ASP A 117 14.00 0.99 -8.94
N ALA A 118 14.14 0.87 -7.62
CA ALA A 118 15.40 0.49 -7.00
C ALA A 118 15.91 -0.89 -7.46
N LEU A 119 15.01 -1.86 -7.66
CA LEU A 119 15.36 -3.18 -8.21
C LEU A 119 15.77 -3.10 -9.68
N LYS A 120 15.07 -2.30 -10.51
CA LYS A 120 15.46 -2.08 -11.91
C LYS A 120 16.86 -1.51 -12.00
N GLU A 121 17.17 -0.46 -11.23
CA GLU A 121 18.50 0.17 -11.22
C GLU A 121 19.59 -0.83 -10.81
N ALA A 122 19.34 -1.65 -9.77
CA ALA A 122 20.27 -2.69 -9.35
C ALA A 122 20.51 -3.74 -10.46
N TYR A 123 19.45 -4.17 -11.14
CA TYR A 123 19.55 -5.08 -12.28
C TYR A 123 20.39 -4.50 -13.43
N TRP A 124 20.19 -3.23 -13.76
CA TRP A 124 20.90 -2.58 -14.87
C TRP A 124 22.39 -2.42 -14.55
N HIS A 125 22.71 -2.06 -13.30
CA HIS A 125 24.07 -1.94 -12.81
C HIS A 125 24.81 -3.30 -12.77
N GLU A 126 24.13 -4.39 -12.38
CA GLU A 126 24.72 -5.74 -12.39
C GLU A 126 24.86 -6.32 -13.81
N ALA A 127 23.93 -6.02 -14.71
CA ALA A 127 23.96 -6.50 -16.09
C ALA A 127 25.01 -5.80 -16.99
N LYS A 128 25.75 -4.81 -16.47
CA LYS A 128 26.71 -3.98 -17.23
C LYS A 128 26.15 -3.32 -18.50
N PHE A 129 24.85 -3.02 -18.53
CA PHE A 129 24.30 -2.16 -19.56
C PHE A 129 24.44 -0.71 -19.11
N GLU A 130 25.63 -0.13 -19.24
CA GLU A 130 25.77 1.34 -19.29
C GLU A 130 25.39 1.80 -20.70
N PRO A 131 24.34 2.62 -20.90
CA PRO A 131 24.27 3.46 -22.08
C PRO A 131 25.20 4.65 -21.85
N PHE A 132 26.18 4.79 -22.73
CA PHE A 132 27.00 6.00 -22.91
C PHE A 132 26.15 7.22 -23.28
#